data_AF-A0A1E5CWV5-F1
#
_entry.id   AF-A0A1E5CWV5-F1
#
_cell.length_a   1.000
_cell.length_b   1.000
_cell.length_c   1.000
_cell.angle_alpha   90.00
_cell.angle_beta   90.00
_cell.angle_gamma   90.00
#
_symmetry.space_group_name_H-M   'P 1'
#
loop_
_entity.id
_entity.type
_entity.pdbx_description
1 polymer ?
#
loop_
_entity_poly.entity_id
_entity_poly.type
_entity_poly.pdbx_seq_one_letter_code
_entity_poly.pdbx_strand_id
1 'polypeptide(L)'
;MKEEIEKTTILMAQLNKACSLHNSREYFASITLAGCAESLSEELLTSKDEESYNSFFESVIRKLAEIRGKNSPSKRDILRGKNRVRNSFKHHSKGDSDTITLDMKHESLILIMSALENYSRLGFEQTPVMERFVKRNR
;
A
#
# COMPACT_ATOMS: atom_id res chain seq x y z
N MET A 1 -29.73 1.82 -10.89
CA MET A 1 -29.48 0.39 -10.60
C MET A 1 -28.58 0.33 -9.38
N LYS A 2 -28.86 -0.55 -8.41
CA LYS A 2 -27.98 -0.79 -7.25
C LYS A 2 -27.44 -2.21 -7.38
N GLU A 3 -26.13 -2.38 -7.14
CA GLU A 3 -25.45 -3.66 -7.19
C GLU A 3 -24.81 -3.95 -5.83
N GLU A 4 -24.81 -5.22 -5.43
CA GLU A 4 -24.10 -5.71 -4.26
C GLU A 4 -22.75 -6.29 -4.74
N ILE A 5 -21.65 -5.76 -4.21
CA ILE A 5 -20.29 -6.10 -4.66
C ILE A 5 -19.43 -6.39 -3.43
N GLU A 6 -18.74 -7.52 -3.43
CA GLU A 6 -17.79 -7.85 -2.37
C GLU A 6 -16.59 -6.89 -2.37
N LYS A 7 -16.15 -6.47 -1.18
CA LYS A 7 -14.95 -5.62 -1.03
C LYS A 7 -13.69 -6.24 -1.64
N THR A 8 -13.57 -7.57 -1.62
CA THR A 8 -12.49 -8.35 -2.22
C THR A 8 -12.43 -8.19 -3.75
N THR A 9 -13.60 -8.08 -4.40
CA THR A 9 -13.70 -7.81 -5.84
C THR A 9 -13.16 -6.41 -6.16
N ILE A 10 -13.52 -5.41 -5.35
CA ILE A 10 -13.00 -4.04 -5.48
C ILE A 10 -11.48 -4.01 -5.27
N LEU A 11 -10.99 -4.69 -4.22
CA LEU A 11 -9.56 -4.82 -3.92
C LEU A 11 -8.79 -5.40 -5.11
N MET A 12 -9.23 -6.55 -5.64
CA MET A 12 -8.60 -7.20 -6.78
C MET A 12 -8.59 -6.30 -8.02
N ALA A 13 -9.70 -5.63 -8.32
CA ALA A 13 -9.81 -4.73 -9.46
C ALA A 13 -8.85 -3.54 -9.36
N GLN A 14 -8.77 -2.90 -8.19
CA GLN A 14 -7.85 -1.78 -7.95
C GLN A 14 -6.40 -2.23 -8.06
N LEU A 15 -6.05 -3.37 -7.45
CA LEU A 15 -4.67 -3.89 -7.44
C LEU A 15 -4.22 -4.31 -8.84
N ASN A 16 -5.06 -5.02 -9.61
CA ASN A 16 -4.78 -5.35 -11.01
C ASN A 16 -4.55 -4.11 -11.87
N LYS A 17 -5.40 -3.09 -11.70
CA LYS A 17 -5.27 -1.85 -12.48
C LYS A 17 -4.02 -1.07 -12.09
N ALA A 18 -3.70 -0.98 -10.80
CA ALA A 18 -2.46 -0.38 -10.32
C ALA A 18 -1.22 -1.07 -10.92
N CYS A 19 -1.14 -2.40 -10.85
CA CYS A 19 -0.07 -3.19 -11.48
C CYS A 19 0.11 -2.88 -12.98
N SER A 20 -1.01 -2.78 -13.71
CA SER A 20 -0.99 -2.47 -15.14
C SER A 20 -0.48 -1.05 -15.41
N LEU A 21 -1.00 -0.07 -14.68
CA LEU A 21 -0.62 1.34 -14.82
C LEU A 21 0.85 1.57 -14.48
N HIS A 22 1.36 0.95 -13.41
CA HIS A 22 2.78 1.01 -13.07
C HIS A 22 3.67 0.53 -14.22
N ASN A 23 3.34 -0.62 -14.81
CA ASN A 23 4.10 -1.19 -15.92
C ASN A 23 4.05 -0.33 -17.19
N SER A 24 2.99 0.45 -17.36
CA SER A 24 2.83 1.47 -18.40
C SER A 24 3.42 2.84 -18.03
N ARG A 25 4.06 2.95 -16.86
CA ARG A 25 4.64 4.21 -16.31
C ARG A 25 3.61 5.30 -15.99
N GLU A 26 2.34 4.94 -15.83
CA GLU A 26 1.26 5.82 -15.41
C GLU A 26 1.21 5.91 -13.87
N TYR A 27 2.27 6.46 -13.28
CA TYR A 27 2.51 6.34 -11.85
C TYR A 27 1.51 7.09 -10.98
N PHE A 28 0.95 8.22 -11.41
CA PHE A 28 0.02 8.98 -10.59
C PHE A 28 -1.26 8.18 -10.28
N ALA A 29 -1.89 7.66 -11.33
CA ALA A 29 -3.09 6.82 -11.19
C ALA A 29 -2.76 5.48 -10.51
N SER A 30 -1.58 4.92 -10.80
CA SER A 30 -1.09 3.71 -10.14
C SER A 30 -0.99 3.88 -8.62
N ILE A 31 -0.34 4.96 -8.14
CA ILE A 31 -0.20 5.27 -6.71
C ILE A 31 -1.56 5.42 -6.04
N THR A 32 -2.49 6.14 -6.68
CA THR A 32 -3.83 6.34 -6.12
C THR A 32 -4.56 5.01 -5.93
N LEU A 33 -4.59 4.16 -6.95
CA LEU A 33 -5.26 2.86 -6.89
C LEU A 33 -4.55 1.88 -5.96
N ALA A 34 -3.23 1.84 -5.98
CA ALA A 34 -2.43 1.02 -5.06
C ALA A 34 -2.67 1.44 -3.61
N GLY A 35 -2.69 2.74 -3.33
CA GLY A 35 -2.96 3.26 -1.99
C GLY A 35 -4.39 2.97 -1.51
N CYS A 36 -5.39 2.95 -2.41
CA CYS A 36 -6.74 2.49 -2.06
C CYS A 36 -6.79 0.98 -1.79
N ALA A 37 -6.14 0.18 -2.63
CA ALA A 37 -6.04 -1.28 -2.45
C ALA A 37 -5.34 -1.63 -1.13
N GLU A 38 -4.23 -0.96 -0.83
CA GLU A 38 -3.49 -1.14 0.42
C GLU A 38 -4.38 -0.87 1.65
N SER A 39 -5.02 0.32 1.72
CA SER A 39 -5.94 0.65 2.84
C SER A 39 -7.08 -0.35 2.99
N LEU A 40 -7.72 -0.72 1.88
CA LEU A 40 -8.84 -1.65 1.91
C LEU A 40 -8.40 -3.04 2.39
N SER A 41 -7.24 -3.52 1.93
CA SER A 41 -6.68 -4.79 2.36
C SER A 41 -6.26 -4.82 3.84
N GLU A 42 -5.74 -3.70 4.37
CA GLU A 42 -5.44 -3.55 5.80
C GLU A 42 -6.70 -3.63 6.66
N GLU A 43 -7.77 -2.94 6.25
CA GLU A 43 -9.06 -2.98 6.96
C GLU A 43 -9.69 -4.37 6.92
N LEU A 44 -9.61 -5.06 5.78
CA LEU A 44 -10.12 -6.43 5.64
C LEU A 44 -9.33 -7.41 6.53
N LEU A 45 -8.00 -7.32 6.60
CA LEU A 45 -7.19 -8.15 7.50
C LEU A 45 -7.52 -7.85 8.97
N THR A 46 -7.60 -6.57 9.33
CA THR A 46 -7.97 -6.15 10.69
C THR A 46 -9.35 -6.69 11.09
N SER A 47 -10.32 -6.72 10.18
CA SER A 47 -11.66 -7.27 10.45
C SER A 47 -11.69 -8.78 10.68
N LYS A 48 -10.59 -9.49 10.37
CA LYS A 48 -10.40 -10.93 10.56
C LYS A 48 -9.45 -11.24 11.73
N ASP A 49 -9.08 -10.24 12.53
CA ASP A 49 -8.02 -10.33 13.55
C ASP A 49 -6.66 -10.80 13.01
N GLU A 50 -6.43 -10.60 11.71
CA GLU A 50 -5.17 -10.94 11.03
C GLU A 50 -4.23 -9.73 10.97
N GLU A 51 -2.93 -9.96 11.16
CA GLU A 51 -1.95 -8.89 11.08
C GLU A 51 -1.70 -8.44 9.63
N SER A 52 -1.98 -7.16 9.36
CA SER A 52 -1.55 -6.51 8.12
C SER A 52 -0.03 -6.47 7.97
N TYR A 53 0.45 -6.38 6.73
CA TYR A 53 1.87 -6.15 6.45
C TYR A 53 2.42 -4.91 7.16
N ASN A 54 1.59 -3.87 7.35
CA ASN A 54 2.01 -2.66 8.05
C ASN A 54 2.27 -2.92 9.53
N SER A 55 1.39 -3.68 10.18
CA SER A 55 1.55 -4.10 11.57
C SER A 55 2.81 -4.95 11.74
N PHE A 56 3.03 -5.88 10.82
CA PHE A 56 4.24 -6.71 10.80
C PHE A 56 5.50 -5.84 10.61
N PHE A 57 5.53 -4.97 9.60
CA PHE A 57 6.67 -4.11 9.31
C PHE A 57 6.97 -3.13 10.45
N GLU A 58 5.95 -2.60 11.11
CA GLU A 58 6.08 -1.81 12.34
C GLU A 58 6.81 -2.61 13.43
N SER A 59 6.36 -3.85 13.68
CA SER A 59 6.95 -4.71 14.70
C SER A 59 8.43 -4.99 14.44
N VAL A 60 8.81 -5.17 13.17
CA VAL A 60 10.18 -5.41 12.74
C VAL A 60 11.06 -4.17 12.94
N ILE A 61 10.60 -2.99 12.53
CA ILE A 61 11.35 -1.73 12.71
C ILE A 61 11.60 -1.45 14.20
N ARG A 62 10.59 -1.65 15.04
CA ARG A 62 10.72 -1.46 16.49
C ARG A 62 11.73 -2.42 17.10
N LYS A 63 11.64 -3.72 16.79
CA LYS A 63 12.62 -4.72 17.25
C LYS A 63 14.04 -4.37 16.80
N LEU A 64 14.21 -3.92 15.55
CA LEU A 64 15.52 -3.50 15.05
C LEU A 64 16.07 -2.24 15.74
N ALA A 65 15.20 -1.29 16.11
CA ALA A 65 15.60 -0.11 16.87
C ALA A 65 16.05 -0.47 18.29
N GLU A 66 15.32 -1.38 18.95
CA GLU A 66 15.67 -1.93 20.26
C GLU A 66 17.02 -2.65 20.23
N ILE A 67 17.24 -3.53 19.25
CA ILE A 67 18.52 -4.24 19.06
C ILE A 67 19.69 -3.27 18.85
N ARG A 68 19.44 -2.13 18.21
CA ARG A 68 20.47 -1.10 17.91
C ARG A 68 20.66 -0.08 19.03
N GLY A 69 19.97 -0.23 20.16
CA GLY A 69 20.05 0.70 21.30
C GLY A 69 19.56 2.12 20.95
N LYS A 70 18.71 2.27 19.92
CA LYS A 70 18.12 3.54 19.53
C LYS A 70 16.74 3.67 20.16
N ASN A 71 16.31 4.91 20.44
CA ASN A 71 14.92 5.17 20.80
C ASN A 71 14.01 4.64 19.68
N SER A 72 13.13 3.69 20.02
CA SER A 72 12.18 3.13 19.07
C SER A 72 11.25 4.25 18.57
N PRO A 73 11.20 4.50 17.24
CA PRO A 73 10.30 5.51 16.70
C PRO A 73 8.85 5.18 17.06
N SER A 74 8.03 6.20 17.29
CA SER A 74 6.64 5.97 17.69
C SER A 74 5.86 5.31 16.55
N LYS A 75 4.84 4.51 16.88
CA LYS A 75 3.88 3.93 15.92
C LYS A 75 3.43 4.97 14.91
N ARG A 76 3.08 6.15 15.44
CA ARG A 76 2.57 7.28 14.69
C ARG A 76 3.59 7.77 13.67
N ASP A 77 4.87 7.83 14.01
CA ASP A 77 5.91 8.33 13.09
C ASP A 77 6.22 7.34 11.96
N ILE A 78 6.29 6.04 12.29
CA ILE A 78 6.47 4.97 11.30
C ILE A 78 5.30 4.96 10.31
N LEU A 79 4.07 4.97 10.83
CA LEU A 79 2.86 4.98 10.00
C LEU A 79 2.69 6.30 9.22
N ARG A 80 3.09 7.44 9.78
CA ARG A 80 3.03 8.74 9.08
C ARG A 80 4.02 8.79 7.92
N GLY A 81 5.22 8.24 8.09
CA GLY A 81 6.19 8.09 7.00
C GLY A 81 5.64 7.22 5.86
N LYS A 82 5.09 6.04 6.20
CA LYS A 82 4.51 5.12 5.22
C LYS A 82 3.28 5.67 4.51
N ASN A 83 2.38 6.31 5.25
CA ASN A 83 1.14 6.87 4.69
C ASN A 83 1.36 8.22 3.99
N ARG A 84 2.57 8.79 4.04
CA ARG A 84 2.86 10.12 3.50
C ARG A 84 2.45 10.22 2.03
N VAL A 85 2.90 9.29 1.19
CA VAL A 85 2.64 9.36 -0.26
C VAL A 85 1.16 9.26 -0.55
N ARG A 86 0.48 8.23 -0.02
CA ARG A 86 -0.96 8.06 -0.20
C ARG A 86 -1.75 9.29 0.22
N ASN A 87 -1.39 9.88 1.36
CA ASN A 87 -2.08 11.07 1.88
C ASN A 87 -1.79 12.30 1.03
N SER A 88 -0.55 12.48 0.54
CA SER A 88 -0.16 13.58 -0.33
C SER A 88 -0.93 13.59 -1.66
N PHE A 89 -1.40 12.42 -2.11
CA PHE A 89 -2.16 12.28 -3.35
C PHE A 89 -3.67 12.49 -3.16
N LYS A 90 -4.17 12.43 -1.92
CA LYS A 90 -5.60 12.42 -1.61
C LYS A 90 -6.06 13.66 -0.85
N HIS A 91 -5.14 14.33 -0.15
CA HIS A 91 -5.45 15.41 0.76
C HIS A 91 -4.55 16.60 0.49
N HIS A 92 -5.13 17.79 0.52
CA HIS A 92 -4.43 19.07 0.53
C HIS A 92 -5.13 19.95 1.57
N SER A 93 -4.36 20.49 2.50
CA SER A 93 -4.86 21.33 3.58
C SER A 93 -4.36 22.76 3.43
N LYS A 94 -5.09 23.72 4.02
CA LYS A 94 -4.65 25.11 4.06
C LYS A 94 -3.28 25.21 4.75
N GLY A 95 -2.27 25.71 4.01
CA GLY A 95 -0.90 25.84 4.47
C GLY A 95 0.03 24.70 4.07
N ASP A 96 -0.48 23.65 3.41
CA ASP A 96 0.38 22.65 2.77
C ASP A 96 1.07 23.25 1.53
N SER A 97 2.24 22.70 1.20
CA SER A 97 2.91 23.02 -0.06
C SER A 97 2.11 22.48 -1.25
N ASP A 98 1.98 23.28 -2.31
CA ASP A 98 1.41 22.85 -3.59
C ASP A 98 2.35 21.91 -4.38
N THR A 99 3.55 21.67 -3.87
CA THR A 99 4.56 20.82 -4.48
C THR A 99 5.03 19.72 -3.54
N ILE A 100 5.24 18.54 -4.10
CA ILE A 100 5.83 17.38 -3.42
C ILE A 100 6.95 16.81 -4.29
N THR A 101 7.99 16.27 -3.65
CA THR A 101 9.11 15.61 -4.33
C THR A 101 9.11 14.14 -3.96
N LEU A 102 9.02 13.27 -4.96
CA LEU A 102 8.87 11.82 -4.80
C LEU A 102 9.53 11.08 -5.97
N ASP A 103 10.07 9.89 -5.72
CA ASP A 103 10.37 8.92 -6.78
C ASP A 103 9.09 8.14 -7.11
N MET A 104 8.37 8.63 -8.13
CA MET A 104 7.07 8.09 -8.54
C MET A 104 7.09 6.59 -8.84
N LYS A 105 8.18 6.09 -9.43
CA LYS A 105 8.31 4.66 -9.75
C LYS A 105 8.47 3.87 -8.46
N HIS A 106 9.41 4.28 -7.61
CA HIS A 106 9.68 3.59 -6.36
C HIS A 106 8.47 3.58 -5.41
N GLU A 107 7.82 4.73 -5.25
CA GLU A 107 6.65 4.86 -4.38
C GLU A 107 5.46 4.03 -4.87
N SER A 108 5.24 4.02 -6.19
CA SER A 108 4.23 3.14 -6.77
C SER A 108 4.54 1.66 -6.55
N LEU A 109 5.82 1.27 -6.66
CA LEU A 109 6.24 -0.12 -6.44
C LEU A 109 5.98 -0.55 -4.99
N ILE A 110 6.38 0.28 -4.01
CA ILE A 110 6.21 -0.02 -2.58
C ILE A 110 4.72 -0.24 -2.25
N LEU A 111 3.84 0.66 -2.69
CA LEU A 111 2.41 0.55 -2.39
C LEU A 111 1.79 -0.72 -3.00
N ILE A 112 2.16 -1.05 -4.24
CA ILE A 112 1.66 -2.26 -4.90
C ILE A 112 2.17 -3.51 -4.18
N MET A 113 3.45 -3.57 -3.82
CA MET A 113 4.02 -4.73 -3.11
C MET A 113 3.38 -4.91 -1.73
N SER A 114 3.14 -3.81 -1.01
CA SER A 114 2.42 -3.81 0.28
C SER A 114 1.00 -4.38 0.14
N ALA A 115 0.25 -3.92 -0.88
CA ALA A 115 -1.09 -4.42 -1.16
C ALA A 115 -1.09 -5.88 -1.63
N LEU A 116 -0.10 -6.33 -2.42
CA LEU A 116 0.05 -7.72 -2.85
C LEU A 116 0.31 -8.66 -1.67
N GLU A 117 1.14 -8.25 -0.72
CA GLU A 117 1.41 -9.01 0.50
C GLU A 117 0.14 -9.16 1.34
N ASN A 118 -0.61 -8.07 1.55
CA ASN A 118 -1.90 -8.14 2.23
C ASN A 118 -2.91 -9.01 1.48
N TYR A 119 -2.95 -8.93 0.15
CA TYR A 119 -3.82 -9.76 -0.69
C TYR A 119 -3.50 -11.25 -0.53
N SER A 120 -2.21 -11.60 -0.46
CA SER A 120 -1.78 -12.97 -0.16
C SER A 120 -2.16 -13.41 1.26
N ARG A 121 -2.01 -12.53 2.27
CA ARG A 121 -2.42 -12.81 3.67
C ARG A 121 -3.93 -13.02 3.82
N LEU A 122 -4.73 -12.39 2.97
CA LEU A 122 -6.16 -12.63 2.89
C LEU A 122 -6.52 -14.01 2.30
N GLY A 123 -5.52 -14.79 1.85
CA GLY A 123 -5.67 -16.14 1.31
C GLY A 123 -5.85 -16.19 -0.20
N PHE A 124 -5.61 -15.10 -0.92
CA PHE A 124 -5.81 -15.05 -2.37
C PHE A 124 -4.52 -15.34 -3.15
N GLU A 125 -4.68 -16.02 -4.27
CA GLU A 125 -3.60 -16.21 -5.24
C GLU A 125 -3.46 -15.02 -6.18
N GLN A 126 -2.22 -14.74 -6.61
CA GLN A 126 -1.95 -13.66 -7.56
C GLN A 126 -2.66 -13.90 -8.88
N THR A 127 -3.23 -12.84 -9.45
CA THR A 127 -3.74 -12.90 -10.81
C THR A 127 -2.58 -12.88 -11.84
N PRO A 128 -2.83 -13.25 -13.11
CA PRO A 128 -1.80 -13.12 -14.15
C PRO A 128 -1.25 -11.69 -14.32
N VAL A 129 -2.05 -10.66 -13.99
CA VAL A 129 -1.60 -9.26 -14.04
C VAL A 129 -0.61 -8.97 -12.91
N MET A 130 -0.90 -9.45 -11.70
CA MET A 130 -0.04 -9.31 -10.52
C MET A 130 1.27 -10.06 -10.70
N GLU A 131 1.22 -11.30 -11.20
CA GLU A 131 2.42 -12.10 -11.47
C GLU A 131 3.35 -11.41 -12.48
N ARG A 132 2.79 -10.88 -13.58
CA ARG A 132 3.56 -10.12 -14.58
C ARG A 132 4.21 -8.89 -13.97
N PHE A 133 3.50 -8.18 -13.10
CA PHE A 133 4.06 -7.05 -12.37
C PHE A 133 5.23 -7.49 -11.49
N VAL A 134 5.09 -8.54 -10.69
CA VAL A 134 6.16 -9.03 -9.82
C VAL A 134 7.38 -9.48 -10.65
N LYS A 135 7.18 -10.23 -11.73
CA LYS A 135 8.28 -10.68 -12.62
C LYS A 135 9.06 -9.53 -13.24
N ARG A 136 8.42 -8.41 -13.53
CA ARG A 136 9.04 -7.25 -14.21
C ARG A 136 9.77 -6.30 -13.25
N ASN A 137 9.42 -6.34 -11.96
CA ASN A 137 9.90 -5.38 -10.96
C ASN A 137 10.66 -6.05 -9.78
N ARG A 138 10.97 -7.34 -9.90
CA ARG A 138 12.02 -8.03 -9.12
C ARG A 138 13.37 -7.80 -9.77
#